data_AF-A0A257M2M4-F1
#
_entry.id   AF-A0A257M2M4-F1
#
_cell.length_a   1.000
_cell.length_b   1.000
_cell.length_c   1.000
_cell.angle_alpha   90.00
_cell.angle_beta   90.00
_cell.angle_gamma   90.00
#
_symmetry.space_group_name_H-M   'P 1'
#
loop_
_entity.id
_entity.type
_entity.pdbx_description
1 polymer ?
#
loop_
_entity_poly.entity_id
_entity_poly.type
_entity_poly.pdbx_seq_one_letter_code
_entity_poly.pdbx_strand_id
1 'polypeptide(L)'
;MADDFNKLAGVIGARNSTVDGGKGLTRAASWIEGILGPSNTGYAVQKFNGPETGGQPILRIDLQGSEEKAPPLWIVSAYDSPIDEKGIAEASSAVVAMVAAAQAVAGDKPMRPIRFVFLPHGHETSQSVSTTEARFMKMVSEEAKAHSILCLGNLRGSGGLALASGDSSNPALAALSALGTVLPVEKANGTLAARLFSSGLPAVSLTADPAEPVAAGATESELLATSTGRFVELIRRLMVGK
;
A
#
# COMPACT_ATOMS: atom_id res chain seq x y z
N MET A 1 1.43 6.86 14.74
CA MET A 1 1.56 7.41 13.38
C MET A 1 2.72 8.39 13.23
N ALA A 2 2.76 9.52 13.95
CA ALA A 2 3.91 10.45 13.88
C ALA A 2 5.25 9.75 14.19
N ASP A 3 5.28 8.99 15.28
CA ASP A 3 6.47 8.21 15.68
C ASP A 3 6.84 7.12 14.66
N ASP A 4 5.83 6.44 14.10
CA ASP A 4 6.02 5.41 13.06
C ASP A 4 6.62 6.00 11.80
N PHE A 5 6.14 7.17 11.39
CA PHE A 5 6.67 7.93 10.27
C PHE A 5 8.10 8.38 10.52
N ASN A 6 8.37 9.00 11.68
CA ASN A 6 9.72 9.42 12.05
C ASN A 6 10.69 8.24 12.12
N LYS A 7 10.24 7.09 12.63
CA LYS A 7 11.04 5.88 12.69
C LYS A 7 11.33 5.34 11.29
N LEU A 8 10.34 5.27 10.40
CA LEU A 8 10.55 4.72 9.07
C LEU A 8 11.34 5.67 8.16
N ALA A 9 11.04 6.97 8.17
CA ALA A 9 11.68 7.97 7.33
C ALA A 9 13.07 8.38 7.85
N GLY A 10 13.24 8.48 9.17
CA GLY A 10 14.49 8.94 9.79
C GLY A 10 15.39 7.81 10.27
N VAL A 11 14.89 6.94 11.16
CA VAL A 11 15.72 5.92 11.83
C VAL A 11 16.05 4.74 10.92
N ILE A 12 15.06 4.22 10.19
CA ILE A 12 15.27 3.19 9.18
C ILE A 12 15.89 3.82 7.93
N GLY A 13 15.41 5.01 7.55
CA GLY A 13 16.00 5.81 6.47
C GLY A 13 15.80 5.18 5.09
N ALA A 14 16.82 5.28 4.24
CA ALA A 14 16.81 4.73 2.89
C ALA A 14 16.64 3.21 2.87
N ARG A 15 15.73 2.73 2.01
CA ARG A 15 15.36 1.31 1.89
C ARG A 15 15.50 0.88 0.44
N ASN A 16 16.72 0.78 -0.06
CA ASN A 16 16.99 0.28 -1.40
C ASN A 16 18.21 -0.64 -1.38
N SER A 17 18.37 -1.45 -2.43
CA SER A 17 19.45 -2.42 -2.58
C SER A 17 20.85 -1.78 -2.57
N THR A 18 20.97 -0.51 -2.96
CA THR A 18 22.26 0.17 -3.16
C THR A 18 22.84 0.79 -1.89
N VAL A 19 21.99 1.19 -0.93
CA VAL A 19 22.41 1.84 0.33
C VAL A 19 22.56 0.79 1.43
N ASP A 20 23.71 0.81 2.13
CA ASP A 20 24.04 -0.09 3.24
C ASP A 20 23.82 -1.59 2.94
N GLY A 21 23.97 -1.98 1.68
CA GLY A 21 23.71 -3.36 1.22
C GLY A 21 22.28 -3.83 1.47
N GLY A 22 21.28 -2.93 1.41
CA GLY A 22 19.87 -3.28 1.60
C GLY A 22 19.45 -3.50 3.06
N LYS A 23 20.31 -3.18 4.05
CA LYS A 23 19.95 -3.31 5.48
C LYS A 23 18.68 -2.54 5.84
N GLY A 24 18.44 -1.38 5.22
CA GLY A 24 17.21 -0.61 5.40
C GLY A 24 15.96 -1.39 5.02
N LEU A 25 15.98 -2.14 3.91
CA LEU A 25 14.88 -3.02 3.49
C LEU A 25 14.62 -4.13 4.53
N THR A 26 15.67 -4.77 5.03
CA THR A 26 15.55 -5.82 6.04
C THR A 26 14.97 -5.28 7.36
N ARG A 27 15.41 -4.08 7.78
CA ARG A 27 14.87 -3.39 8.97
C ARG A 27 13.40 -3.01 8.77
N ALA A 28 13.02 -2.52 7.59
CA ALA A 28 11.64 -2.19 7.26
C ALA A 28 10.73 -3.43 7.29
N ALA A 29 11.16 -4.53 6.68
CA ALA A 29 10.40 -5.79 6.72
C ALA A 29 10.22 -6.29 8.17
N SER A 30 11.29 -6.25 8.97
CA SER A 30 11.23 -6.63 10.39
C SER A 30 10.33 -5.70 11.22
N TRP A 31 10.32 -4.41 10.88
CA TRP A 31 9.46 -3.41 11.53
C TRP A 31 7.98 -3.64 11.20
N ILE A 32 7.63 -3.91 9.94
CA ILE A 32 6.27 -4.25 9.50
C ILE A 32 5.80 -5.51 10.24
N GLU A 33 6.62 -6.56 10.25
CA GLU A 33 6.32 -7.80 10.95
C GLU A 33 6.15 -7.59 12.46
N GLY A 34 7.02 -6.81 13.09
CA GLY A 34 6.94 -6.52 14.52
C GLY A 34 5.69 -5.74 14.92
N ILE A 35 5.19 -4.85 14.06
CA ILE A 35 3.96 -4.08 14.33
C ILE A 35 2.71 -4.91 14.06
N LEU A 36 2.65 -5.58 12.92
CA LEU A 36 1.43 -6.27 12.50
C LEU A 36 1.33 -7.69 13.06
N GLY A 37 2.44 -8.28 13.49
CA GLY A 37 2.53 -9.66 13.93
C GLY A 37 1.73 -9.99 15.20
N PRO A 38 1.79 -11.28 15.63
CA PRO A 38 0.93 -11.81 16.69
C PRO A 38 1.06 -11.12 18.04
N SER A 39 2.26 -10.61 18.35
CA SER A 39 2.56 -9.96 19.64
C SER A 39 2.05 -8.53 19.75
N ASN A 40 1.50 -7.96 18.68
CA ASN A 40 1.02 -6.58 18.68
C ASN A 40 -0.38 -6.48 18.06
N THR A 41 -0.49 -6.37 16.73
CA THR A 41 -1.81 -6.27 16.09
C THR A 41 -2.55 -7.62 16.06
N GLY A 42 -1.82 -8.74 16.09
CA GLY A 42 -2.41 -10.09 16.15
C GLY A 42 -2.46 -10.81 14.80
N TYR A 43 -1.94 -10.23 13.72
CA TYR A 43 -1.95 -10.89 12.42
C TYR A 43 -0.89 -11.99 12.29
N ALA A 44 -1.22 -13.02 11.52
CA ALA A 44 -0.23 -13.95 10.99
C ALA A 44 0.42 -13.33 9.74
N VAL A 45 1.61 -12.76 9.91
CA VAL A 45 2.38 -12.17 8.80
C VAL A 45 3.05 -13.28 8.00
N GLN A 46 2.56 -13.53 6.79
CA GLN A 46 3.13 -14.49 5.87
C GLN A 46 4.31 -13.89 5.12
N LYS A 47 5.37 -14.69 4.93
CA LYS A 47 6.57 -14.29 4.17
C LYS A 47 6.68 -15.16 2.93
N PHE A 48 6.70 -14.51 1.78
CA PHE A 48 6.95 -15.15 0.51
C PHE A 48 8.34 -14.75 0.02
N ASN A 49 9.03 -15.68 -0.64
CA ASN A 49 10.36 -15.42 -1.18
C ASN A 49 10.31 -14.21 -2.13
N GLY A 50 11.19 -13.24 -1.87
CA GLY A 50 11.45 -12.12 -2.75
C GLY A 50 12.10 -12.53 -4.07
N PRO A 51 12.53 -11.55 -4.87
CA PRO A 51 13.06 -11.79 -6.21
C PRO A 51 14.34 -12.62 -6.20
N GLU A 52 15.17 -12.50 -5.17
CA GLU A 52 16.42 -13.25 -4.99
C GLU A 52 16.30 -14.28 -3.85
N THR A 53 16.95 -15.43 -3.98
CA THR A 53 17.04 -16.44 -2.91
C THR A 53 17.80 -15.84 -1.72
N GLY A 54 17.13 -15.65 -0.58
CA GLY A 54 17.68 -14.94 0.58
C GLY A 54 17.52 -13.41 0.54
N GLY A 55 16.87 -12.88 -0.51
CA GLY A 55 16.48 -11.48 -0.62
C GLY A 55 15.28 -11.12 0.26
N GLN A 56 14.93 -9.84 0.32
CA GLN A 56 13.87 -9.38 1.22
C GLN A 56 12.49 -9.90 0.79
N PRO A 57 11.64 -10.32 1.75
CA PRO A 57 10.41 -11.05 1.47
C PRO A 57 9.28 -10.15 0.98
N ILE A 58 8.37 -10.71 0.19
CA ILE A 58 7.01 -10.15 0.09
C ILE A 58 6.30 -10.51 1.39
N LEU A 59 5.78 -9.50 2.10
CA LEU A 59 4.99 -9.70 3.31
C LEU A 59 3.51 -9.64 2.96
N ARG A 60 2.73 -10.57 3.49
CA ARG A 60 1.28 -10.61 3.28
C ARG A 60 0.55 -10.84 4.60
N ILE A 61 -0.55 -10.13 4.76
CA ILE A 61 -1.47 -10.27 5.87
C ILE A 61 -2.87 -10.46 5.31
N ASP A 62 -3.58 -11.43 5.87
CA ASP A 62 -4.92 -11.80 5.43
C ASP A 62 -5.93 -11.45 6.52
N LEU A 63 -6.93 -10.66 6.13
CA LEU A 63 -8.16 -10.52 6.90
C LEU A 63 -9.25 -11.36 6.21
N GLN A 64 -9.80 -12.30 6.95
CA GLN A 64 -10.79 -13.24 6.43
C GLN A 64 -12.13 -12.54 6.22
N GLY A 65 -12.76 -12.82 5.07
CA GLY A 65 -14.11 -12.39 4.78
C GLY A 65 -15.13 -13.42 5.28
N SER A 66 -16.37 -12.99 5.53
CA SER A 66 -17.48 -13.93 5.76
C SER A 66 -17.81 -14.77 4.53
N GLU A 67 -17.51 -14.26 3.34
CA GLU A 67 -17.65 -14.94 2.05
C GLU A 67 -16.27 -15.29 1.47
N GLU A 68 -15.76 -16.48 1.81
CA GLU A 68 -14.42 -16.93 1.42
C GLU A 68 -14.19 -16.95 -0.10
N LYS A 69 -15.25 -17.18 -0.89
CA LYS A 69 -15.18 -17.23 -2.36
C LYS A 69 -15.38 -15.87 -3.04
N ALA A 70 -15.65 -14.81 -2.28
CA ALA A 70 -15.81 -13.49 -2.86
C ALA A 70 -14.46 -12.99 -3.41
N PRO A 71 -14.46 -12.29 -4.56
CA PRO A 71 -13.29 -11.57 -5.07
C PRO A 71 -12.55 -10.77 -3.99
N PRO A 72 -11.27 -11.09 -3.67
CA PRO A 72 -10.53 -10.42 -2.62
C PRO A 72 -10.19 -8.98 -2.98
N LEU A 73 -10.16 -8.10 -1.96
CA LEU A 73 -9.59 -6.76 -2.06
C LEU A 73 -8.09 -6.82 -1.76
N TRP A 74 -7.25 -6.37 -2.68
CA TRP A 74 -5.81 -6.30 -2.46
C TRP A 74 -5.41 -4.86 -2.18
N ILE A 75 -4.61 -4.68 -1.14
CA ILE A 75 -4.03 -3.41 -0.73
C ILE A 75 -2.52 -3.61 -0.76
N VAL A 76 -1.82 -2.80 -1.54
CA VAL A 76 -0.42 -3.04 -1.90
C VAL A 76 0.37 -1.76 -1.66
N SER A 77 1.49 -1.87 -0.96
CA SER A 77 2.50 -0.81 -0.89
C SER A 77 3.86 -1.41 -1.13
N ALA A 78 4.71 -0.71 -1.87
CA ALA A 78 6.13 -0.98 -1.84
C ALA A 78 6.69 -0.48 -0.50
N TYR A 79 7.61 -1.23 0.11
CA TYR A 79 8.29 -0.79 1.34
C TYR A 79 9.75 -0.39 1.14
N ASP A 80 10.26 -0.54 -0.08
CA ASP A 80 11.50 0.10 -0.50
C ASP A 80 11.30 1.63 -0.64
N SER A 81 12.37 2.34 -0.97
CA SER A 81 12.33 3.76 -1.20
C SER A 81 13.28 4.17 -2.32
N PRO A 82 12.99 5.28 -3.02
CA PRO A 82 14.01 6.01 -3.74
C PRO A 82 15.21 6.39 -2.84
N ILE A 83 16.30 6.82 -3.47
CA ILE A 83 17.55 7.19 -2.78
C ILE A 83 17.47 8.63 -2.24
N ASP A 84 16.64 9.49 -2.84
CA ASP A 84 16.49 10.88 -2.41
C ASP A 84 15.59 11.03 -1.17
N GLU A 85 15.90 12.01 -0.32
CA GLU A 85 15.23 12.26 0.96
C GLU A 85 13.72 12.47 0.81
N LYS A 86 13.31 13.19 -0.24
CA LYS A 86 11.90 13.40 -0.54
C LYS A 86 11.22 12.06 -0.84
N GLY A 87 11.80 11.25 -1.71
CA GLY A 87 11.30 9.92 -2.04
C GLY A 87 11.26 8.96 -0.84
N ILE A 88 12.24 9.05 0.08
CA ILE A 88 12.21 8.28 1.34
C ILE A 88 10.97 8.61 2.15
N ALA A 89 10.70 9.90 2.37
CA ALA A 89 9.56 10.35 3.14
C ALA A 89 8.22 10.01 2.46
N GLU A 90 8.12 10.19 1.14
CA GLU A 90 6.93 9.83 0.36
C GLU A 90 6.63 8.32 0.44
N ALA A 91 7.62 7.47 0.22
CA ALA A 91 7.47 6.01 0.35
C ALA A 91 7.14 5.60 1.80
N SER A 92 7.75 6.26 2.79
CA SER A 92 7.44 5.99 4.21
C SER A 92 6.00 6.29 4.56
N SER A 93 5.39 7.33 3.97
CA SER A 93 3.99 7.67 4.21
C SER A 93 3.02 6.57 3.77
N ALA A 94 3.29 5.94 2.61
CA ALA A 94 2.49 4.84 2.07
C ALA A 94 2.50 3.64 3.02
N VAL A 95 3.70 3.23 3.46
CA VAL A 95 3.88 2.08 4.35
C VAL A 95 3.25 2.33 5.72
N VAL A 96 3.43 3.52 6.30
CA VAL A 96 2.85 3.87 7.61
C VAL A 96 1.33 3.91 7.54
N ALA A 97 0.77 4.50 6.48
CA ALA A 97 -0.67 4.50 6.27
C ALA A 97 -1.22 3.07 6.08
N MET A 98 -0.50 2.21 5.36
CA MET A 98 -0.87 0.81 5.18
C MET A 98 -0.87 0.02 6.50
N VAL A 99 0.17 0.20 7.32
CA VAL A 99 0.26 -0.42 8.65
C VAL A 99 -0.87 0.07 9.55
N ALA A 100 -1.09 1.39 9.62
CA ALA A 100 -2.16 1.97 10.42
C ALA A 100 -3.55 1.53 9.93
N ALA A 101 -3.74 1.40 8.62
CA ALA A 101 -4.99 0.91 8.07
C ALA A 101 -5.25 -0.55 8.41
N ALA A 102 -4.23 -1.42 8.29
CA ALA A 102 -4.33 -2.81 8.72
C ALA A 102 -4.69 -2.89 10.21
N GLN A 103 -4.05 -2.10 11.07
CA GLN A 103 -4.39 -2.03 12.49
C GLN A 103 -5.84 -1.60 12.74
N ALA A 104 -6.28 -0.55 12.04
CA ALA A 104 -7.62 0.03 12.22
C ALA A 104 -8.75 -0.94 11.83
N VAL A 105 -8.48 -1.86 10.90
CA VAL A 105 -9.47 -2.83 10.40
C VAL A 105 -9.29 -4.23 10.97
N ALA A 106 -8.36 -4.45 11.91
CA ALA A 106 -8.08 -5.78 12.46
C ALA A 106 -9.29 -6.45 13.14
N GLY A 107 -10.19 -5.65 13.73
CA GLY A 107 -11.43 -6.13 14.33
C GLY A 107 -12.64 -6.09 13.40
N ASP A 108 -12.51 -5.58 12.18
CA ASP A 108 -13.60 -5.48 11.23
C ASP A 108 -13.96 -6.88 10.69
N LYS A 109 -15.23 -7.06 10.31
CA LYS A 109 -15.76 -8.32 9.75
C LYS A 109 -16.12 -8.09 8.28
N PRO A 110 -15.13 -8.08 7.37
CA PRO A 110 -15.39 -7.79 5.98
C PRO A 110 -16.23 -8.91 5.35
N MET A 111 -17.03 -8.57 4.34
CA MET A 111 -17.77 -9.59 3.60
C MET A 111 -16.81 -10.39 2.72
N ARG A 112 -15.92 -9.69 2.00
CA ARG A 112 -14.88 -10.29 1.15
C ARG A 112 -13.54 -10.40 1.87
N PRO A 113 -12.64 -11.32 1.47
CA PRO A 113 -11.29 -11.36 2.02
C PRO A 113 -10.49 -10.10 1.63
N ILE A 114 -9.58 -9.68 2.50
CA ILE A 114 -8.65 -8.58 2.23
C ILE A 114 -7.23 -9.08 2.36
N ARG A 115 -6.36 -8.61 1.47
CA ARG A 115 -4.94 -8.93 1.41
C ARG A 115 -4.15 -7.63 1.53
N PHE A 116 -3.45 -7.44 2.64
CA PHE A 116 -2.43 -6.40 2.75
C PHE A 116 -1.10 -6.99 2.31
N VAL A 117 -0.51 -6.46 1.25
CA VAL A 117 0.74 -6.94 0.67
C VAL A 117 1.81 -5.85 0.62
N PHE A 118 2.93 -6.09 1.29
CA PHE A 118 4.10 -5.22 1.25
C PHE A 118 5.14 -5.80 0.32
N LEU A 119 5.45 -5.08 -0.77
CA LEU A 119 6.38 -5.53 -1.79
C LEU A 119 7.79 -4.93 -1.57
N PRO A 120 8.86 -5.73 -1.68
CA PRO A 120 10.20 -5.19 -1.85
C PRO A 120 10.36 -4.60 -3.26
N HIS A 121 11.32 -3.69 -3.45
CA HIS A 121 11.76 -3.24 -4.78
C HIS A 121 10.64 -2.73 -5.72
N GLY A 122 9.65 -1.99 -5.22
CA GLY A 122 8.62 -1.38 -6.06
C GLY A 122 8.99 -0.01 -6.65
N HIS A 123 10.01 0.65 -6.08
CA HIS A 123 10.55 1.95 -6.50
C HIS A 123 11.90 1.85 -7.23
N GLU A 124 12.58 0.71 -7.15
CA GLU A 124 13.80 0.47 -7.92
C GLU A 124 13.50 0.36 -9.44
N THR A 125 14.54 0.45 -10.28
CA THR A 125 14.45 0.27 -11.74
C THR A 125 15.23 -0.97 -12.22
N SER A 126 15.48 -1.92 -11.32
CA SER A 126 16.29 -3.11 -11.53
C SER A 126 15.46 -4.33 -11.97
N GLN A 127 16.12 -5.42 -12.35
CA GLN A 127 15.46 -6.72 -12.62
C GLN A 127 14.70 -7.28 -11.39
N SER A 128 15.05 -6.82 -10.18
CA SER A 128 14.40 -7.23 -8.93
C SER A 128 12.93 -6.76 -8.87
N VAL A 129 12.61 -5.67 -9.55
CA VAL A 129 11.25 -5.11 -9.66
C VAL A 129 10.36 -6.05 -10.47
N SER A 130 10.78 -6.40 -11.69
CA SER A 130 10.01 -7.27 -12.58
C SER A 130 9.79 -8.65 -11.99
N THR A 131 10.76 -9.16 -11.23
CA THR A 131 10.64 -10.45 -10.54
C THR A 131 9.67 -10.37 -9.36
N THR A 132 9.70 -9.29 -8.58
CA THR A 132 8.73 -9.07 -7.49
C THR A 132 7.31 -8.92 -8.01
N GLU A 133 7.13 -8.14 -9.08
CA GLU A 133 5.84 -7.96 -9.74
C GLU A 133 5.33 -9.28 -10.31
N ALA A 134 6.18 -10.07 -10.98
CA ALA A 134 5.79 -11.39 -11.48
C ALA A 134 5.33 -12.33 -10.37
N ARG A 135 6.01 -12.32 -9.22
CA ARG A 135 5.61 -13.11 -8.04
C ARG A 135 4.28 -12.63 -7.46
N PHE A 136 4.10 -11.31 -7.34
CA PHE A 136 2.83 -10.74 -6.89
C PHE A 136 1.68 -11.08 -7.85
N MET A 137 1.88 -10.94 -9.16
CA MET A 137 0.88 -11.31 -10.17
C MET A 137 0.52 -12.80 -10.08
N LYS A 138 1.52 -13.67 -9.89
CA LYS A 138 1.28 -15.10 -9.67
C LYS A 138 0.41 -15.33 -8.44
N MET A 139 0.73 -14.71 -7.31
CA MET A 139 -0.10 -14.78 -6.08
C MET A 139 -1.55 -14.36 -6.32
N VAL A 140 -1.77 -13.25 -7.05
CA VAL A 140 -3.12 -12.78 -7.38
C VAL A 140 -3.86 -13.77 -8.29
N SER A 141 -3.14 -14.38 -9.25
CA SER A 141 -3.73 -15.33 -10.22
C SER A 141 -4.10 -16.69 -9.63
N GLU A 142 -3.47 -17.07 -8.51
CA GLU A 142 -3.75 -18.32 -7.79
C GLU A 142 -5.01 -18.23 -6.91
N GLU A 143 -5.55 -17.02 -6.72
CA GLU A 143 -6.81 -16.77 -6.01
C GLU A 143 -7.96 -16.43 -6.96
N ALA A 144 -9.16 -16.22 -6.40
CA ALA A 144 -10.27 -15.65 -7.16
C ALA A 144 -9.87 -14.30 -7.76
N LYS A 145 -10.44 -13.97 -8.94
CA LYS A 145 -10.20 -12.68 -9.61
C LYS A 145 -10.33 -11.54 -8.61
N ALA A 146 -9.29 -10.71 -8.49
CA ALA A 146 -9.27 -9.59 -7.57
C ALA A 146 -10.47 -8.66 -7.80
N HIS A 147 -11.09 -8.18 -6.71
CA HIS A 147 -12.13 -7.17 -6.78
C HIS A 147 -11.55 -5.81 -7.20
N SER A 148 -10.43 -5.44 -6.57
CA SER A 148 -9.63 -4.26 -6.86
C SER A 148 -8.25 -4.45 -6.24
N ILE A 149 -7.24 -3.79 -6.78
CA ILE A 149 -5.89 -3.71 -6.24
C ILE A 149 -5.54 -2.25 -5.98
N LEU A 150 -5.60 -1.82 -4.71
CA LEU A 150 -5.22 -0.47 -4.30
C LEU A 150 -3.70 -0.41 -4.10
N CYS A 151 -3.00 0.30 -4.98
CA CYS A 151 -1.56 0.51 -4.88
C CYS A 151 -1.30 1.87 -4.24
N LEU A 152 -0.82 1.86 -3.00
CA LEU A 152 -0.56 3.07 -2.23
C LEU A 152 0.72 3.73 -2.72
N GLY A 153 0.63 5.04 -2.96
CA GLY A 153 1.75 5.94 -3.15
C GLY A 153 1.82 6.98 -2.02
N ASN A 154 2.34 8.15 -2.36
CA ASN A 154 2.51 9.24 -1.40
C ASN A 154 1.17 9.69 -0.81
N LEU A 155 1.02 9.58 0.51
CA LEU A 155 -0.16 10.03 1.27
C LEU A 155 0.13 11.32 2.08
N ARG A 156 1.26 11.98 1.82
CA ARG A 156 1.60 13.31 2.35
C ARG A 156 0.97 14.39 1.48
N GLY A 157 0.70 15.53 2.09
CA GLY A 157 0.44 16.78 1.37
C GLY A 157 -0.96 17.32 1.59
N SER A 158 -2.01 16.48 1.60
CA SER A 158 -3.37 16.90 1.90
C SER A 158 -4.10 15.85 2.77
N GLY A 159 -5.32 16.16 3.20
CA GLY A 159 -6.19 15.23 3.93
C GLY A 159 -7.06 14.34 3.04
N GLY A 160 -7.07 14.59 1.73
CA GLY A 160 -7.90 13.86 0.75
C GLY A 160 -7.19 12.75 0.03
N LEU A 161 -8.00 11.90 -0.60
CA LEU A 161 -7.49 10.83 -1.46
C LEU A 161 -7.60 11.20 -2.93
N ALA A 162 -6.64 10.75 -3.72
CA ALA A 162 -6.74 10.74 -5.17
C ALA A 162 -6.65 9.29 -5.67
N LEU A 163 -7.55 8.90 -6.57
CA LEU A 163 -7.46 7.63 -7.28
C LEU A 163 -7.25 7.84 -8.77
N ALA A 164 -6.35 7.06 -9.38
CA ALA A 164 -6.18 7.00 -10.83
C ALA A 164 -6.11 5.53 -11.28
N SER A 165 -6.85 5.17 -12.33
CA SER A 165 -6.83 3.83 -12.91
C SER A 165 -7.11 3.89 -14.40
N GLY A 166 -6.55 2.92 -15.15
CA GLY A 166 -6.96 2.66 -16.53
C GLY A 166 -8.26 1.86 -16.62
N ASP A 167 -8.72 1.27 -15.51
CA ASP A 167 -10.00 0.60 -15.41
C ASP A 167 -11.06 1.55 -14.84
N SER A 168 -11.80 2.21 -15.73
CA SER A 168 -12.91 3.10 -15.34
C SER A 168 -14.06 2.39 -14.61
N SER A 169 -14.12 1.05 -14.70
CA SER A 169 -15.12 0.24 -14.00
C SER A 169 -14.66 -0.22 -12.62
N ASN A 170 -13.44 0.16 -12.19
CA ASN A 170 -12.90 -0.30 -10.93
C ASN A 170 -13.78 0.15 -9.74
N PRO A 171 -14.24 -0.77 -8.88
CA PRO A 171 -15.13 -0.46 -7.76
C PRO A 171 -14.61 0.61 -6.79
N ALA A 172 -13.28 0.75 -6.67
CA ALA A 172 -12.66 1.77 -5.83
C ALA A 172 -12.99 3.19 -6.28
N LEU A 173 -13.14 3.43 -7.58
CA LEU A 173 -13.47 4.75 -8.12
C LEU A 173 -14.87 5.19 -7.68
N ALA A 174 -15.84 4.28 -7.70
CA ALA A 174 -17.19 4.55 -7.23
C ALA A 174 -17.26 4.71 -5.70
N ALA A 175 -16.42 3.99 -4.95
CA ALA A 175 -16.38 4.05 -3.49
C ALA A 175 -15.73 5.35 -2.94
N LEU A 176 -14.97 6.07 -3.78
CA LEU A 176 -14.23 7.29 -3.40
C LEU A 176 -15.11 8.50 -3.06
N SER A 177 -16.41 8.47 -3.41
CA SER A 177 -17.31 9.62 -3.22
C SER A 177 -17.19 10.26 -1.82
N ALA A 178 -16.96 11.57 -1.76
CA ALA A 178 -16.72 12.35 -0.52
C ALA A 178 -15.45 12.02 0.29
N LEU A 179 -14.59 11.10 -0.18
CA LEU A 179 -13.27 10.83 0.40
C LEU A 179 -12.14 11.52 -0.39
N GLY A 180 -12.40 11.85 -1.64
CA GLY A 180 -11.35 12.30 -2.55
C GLY A 180 -11.82 12.54 -3.99
N THR A 181 -10.86 12.63 -4.90
CA THR A 181 -11.08 12.88 -6.32
C THR A 181 -10.54 11.77 -7.23
N VAL A 182 -11.22 11.53 -8.34
CA VAL A 182 -10.70 10.66 -9.40
C VAL A 182 -9.85 11.51 -10.33
N LEU A 183 -8.58 11.12 -10.49
CA LEU A 183 -7.63 11.77 -11.38
C LEU A 183 -7.59 11.09 -12.76
N PRO A 184 -7.14 11.81 -13.79
CA PRO A 184 -6.82 11.22 -15.09
C PRO A 184 -5.78 10.10 -14.98
N VAL A 185 -5.87 9.09 -15.86
CA VAL A 185 -4.99 7.90 -15.84
C VAL A 185 -3.51 8.26 -15.97
N GLU A 186 -3.17 9.35 -16.64
CA GLU A 186 -1.80 9.83 -16.84
C GLU A 186 -1.11 10.18 -15.51
N LYS A 187 -1.89 10.48 -14.46
CA LYS A 187 -1.37 10.72 -13.11
C LYS A 187 -0.87 9.44 -12.44
N ALA A 188 -1.24 8.26 -12.94
CA ALA A 188 -0.71 6.97 -12.50
C ALA A 188 0.55 6.54 -13.28
N ASN A 189 0.99 7.28 -14.31
CA ASN A 189 2.12 6.85 -15.14
C ASN A 189 3.40 6.64 -14.30
N GLY A 190 4.10 5.53 -14.56
CA GLY A 190 5.31 5.16 -13.82
C GLY A 190 5.08 4.56 -12.43
N THR A 191 3.84 4.56 -11.92
CA THR A 191 3.51 3.94 -10.62
C THR A 191 3.38 2.42 -10.74
N LEU A 192 3.44 1.73 -9.59
CA LEU A 192 3.15 0.30 -9.49
C LEU A 192 1.75 -0.03 -10.06
N ALA A 193 0.74 0.81 -9.80
CA ALA A 193 -0.61 0.58 -10.32
C ALA A 193 -0.66 0.54 -11.84
N ALA A 194 0.03 1.46 -12.52
CA ALA A 194 0.05 1.48 -13.98
C ALA A 194 0.70 0.21 -14.55
N ARG A 195 1.79 -0.27 -13.94
CA ARG A 195 2.46 -1.50 -14.37
C ARG A 195 1.57 -2.74 -14.18
N LEU A 196 0.93 -2.87 -13.01
CA LEU A 196 0.00 -3.96 -12.74
C LEU A 196 -1.24 -3.91 -13.65
N PHE A 197 -1.75 -2.71 -13.95
CA PHE A 197 -2.84 -2.53 -14.90
C PHE A 197 -2.44 -2.94 -16.33
N SER A 198 -1.24 -2.56 -16.79
CA SER A 198 -0.70 -3.02 -18.08
C SER A 198 -0.57 -4.54 -18.18
N SER A 199 -0.45 -5.22 -17.04
CA SER A 199 -0.46 -6.69 -16.94
C SER A 199 -1.86 -7.30 -16.78
N GLY A 200 -2.93 -6.52 -16.93
CA GLY A 200 -4.32 -6.98 -16.93
C GLY A 200 -4.99 -7.08 -15.56
N LEU A 201 -4.36 -6.54 -14.50
CA LEU A 201 -4.95 -6.52 -13.16
C LEU A 201 -5.82 -5.27 -12.92
N PRO A 202 -6.87 -5.34 -12.09
CA PRO A 202 -7.74 -4.21 -11.77
C PRO A 202 -7.09 -3.27 -10.74
N ALA A 203 -5.94 -2.69 -11.13
CA ALA A 203 -5.10 -1.88 -10.27
C ALA A 203 -5.49 -0.39 -10.29
N VAL A 204 -5.39 0.25 -9.12
CA VAL A 204 -5.71 1.66 -8.90
C VAL A 204 -4.57 2.29 -8.11
N SER A 205 -4.05 3.40 -8.59
CA SER A 205 -3.11 4.23 -7.84
C SER A 205 -3.87 5.02 -6.79
N LEU A 206 -3.40 5.02 -5.55
CA LEU A 206 -3.98 5.76 -4.44
C LEU A 206 -2.92 6.67 -3.83
N THR A 207 -3.15 7.98 -3.84
CA THR A 207 -2.27 9.00 -3.23
C THR A 207 -3.07 9.99 -2.41
N ALA A 208 -2.39 10.92 -1.73
CA ALA A 208 -3.04 12.14 -1.27
C ALA A 208 -3.55 12.96 -2.46
N ASP A 209 -4.67 13.65 -2.28
CA ASP A 209 -5.25 14.50 -3.31
C ASP A 209 -4.39 15.77 -3.51
N PRO A 210 -3.75 15.96 -4.67
CA PRO A 210 -2.90 17.13 -4.90
C PRO A 210 -3.70 18.42 -5.06
N ALA A 211 -5.01 18.35 -5.29
CA ALA A 211 -5.89 19.51 -5.48
C ALA A 211 -6.63 19.90 -4.20
N GLU A 212 -6.64 19.05 -3.16
CA GLU A 212 -7.31 19.39 -1.91
C GLU A 212 -6.52 20.47 -1.14
N PRO A 213 -7.16 21.60 -0.75
CA PRO A 213 -6.51 22.64 0.02
C PRO A 213 -6.00 22.11 1.36
N VAL A 214 -4.78 22.50 1.71
CA VAL A 214 -4.21 22.19 3.02
C VAL A 214 -4.77 23.17 4.04
N ALA A 215 -5.34 22.65 5.13
CA ALA A 215 -5.82 23.48 6.22
C ALA A 215 -4.65 24.30 6.82
N ALA A 216 -4.89 25.60 7.02
CA ALA A 216 -3.87 26.50 7.56
C ALA A 216 -3.41 26.02 8.94
N GLY A 217 -2.10 25.87 9.12
CA GLY A 217 -1.49 25.42 10.38
C GLY A 217 -1.52 23.90 10.61
N ALA A 218 -2.07 23.11 9.69
CA ALA A 218 -2.01 21.65 9.80
C ALA A 218 -0.57 21.14 9.66
N THR A 219 -0.18 20.29 10.60
CA THR A 219 1.11 19.59 10.56
C THR A 219 1.06 18.44 9.55
N GLU A 220 2.22 18.03 9.06
CA GLU A 220 2.34 16.91 8.14
C GLU A 220 1.76 15.61 8.72
N SER A 221 1.96 15.38 10.03
CA SER A 221 1.40 14.20 10.70
C SER A 221 -0.13 14.24 10.78
N GLU A 222 -0.74 15.42 10.94
CA GLU A 222 -2.21 15.55 10.94
C GLU A 222 -2.79 15.30 9.56
N LEU A 223 -2.12 15.78 8.50
CA LEU A 223 -2.51 15.53 7.12
C LEU A 223 -2.40 14.04 6.77
N LEU A 224 -1.28 13.40 7.13
CA LEU A 224 -1.10 11.96 6.94
C LEU A 224 -2.15 11.15 7.71
N ALA A 225 -2.46 11.54 8.95
CA ALA A 225 -3.51 10.89 9.74
C ALA A 225 -4.90 11.06 9.11
N THR A 226 -5.21 12.25 8.60
CA THR A 226 -6.48 12.53 7.91
C THR A 226 -6.62 11.67 6.65
N SER A 227 -5.60 11.67 5.79
CA SER A 227 -5.57 10.84 4.57
C SER A 227 -5.65 9.36 4.90
N THR A 228 -4.95 8.90 5.94
CA THR A 228 -5.05 7.51 6.38
C THR A 228 -6.44 7.16 6.90
N GLY A 229 -7.09 8.07 7.64
CA GLY A 229 -8.47 7.89 8.10
C GLY A 229 -9.45 7.74 6.93
N ARG A 230 -9.32 8.58 5.89
CA ARG A 230 -10.12 8.44 4.66
C ARG A 230 -9.78 7.17 3.89
N PHE A 231 -8.52 6.73 3.91
CA PHE A 231 -8.11 5.47 3.30
C PHE A 231 -8.73 4.26 4.02
N VAL A 232 -8.77 4.25 5.35
CA VAL A 232 -9.48 3.24 6.14
C VAL A 232 -10.96 3.20 5.78
N GLU A 233 -11.59 4.38 5.66
CA GLU A 233 -12.99 4.48 5.26
C GLU A 233 -13.21 3.96 3.82
N LEU A 234 -12.31 4.25 2.88
CA LEU A 234 -12.36 3.68 1.53
C LEU A 234 -12.29 2.16 1.57
N ILE A 235 -11.38 1.59 2.37
CA ILE A 235 -11.29 0.14 2.55
C ILE A 235 -12.64 -0.38 3.04
N ARG A 236 -13.20 0.16 4.12
CA ARG A 236 -14.49 -0.29 4.70
C ARG A 236 -15.64 -0.28 3.69
N ARG A 237 -15.69 0.73 2.82
CA ARG A 237 -16.67 0.80 1.72
C ARG A 237 -16.48 -0.28 0.66
N LEU A 238 -15.26 -0.76 0.48
CA LEU A 238 -14.94 -1.87 -0.44
C LEU A 238 -15.07 -3.24 0.23
N MET A 239 -15.11 -3.30 1.57
CA MET A 239 -15.33 -4.54 2.32
C MET A 239 -16.77 -5.06 2.21
N VAL A 240 -17.73 -4.17 1.97
CA VAL A 240 -19.15 -4.52 1.86
C VAL A 240 -19.51 -5.02 0.45
N GLY A 241 -20.52 -5.88 0.36
CA GLY A 241 -21.09 -6.31 -0.92
C GLY A 241 -21.95 -5.23 -1.54
N LYS A 242 -21.77 -5.00 -2.83
CA LYS A 242 -22.81 -4.49 -3.71
C LYS A 242 -23.03 -5.52 -4.80
#